data_AF-A0A7J6X795-F1
#
_entry.id   AF-A0A7J6X795-F1
#
_cell.length_a   1.000
_cell.length_b   1.000
_cell.length_c   1.000
_cell.angle_alpha   90.00
_cell.angle_beta   90.00
_cell.angle_gamma   90.00
#
_symmetry.space_group_name_H-M   'P 1'
#
loop_
_entity.id
_entity.type
_entity.pdbx_description
1 polymer ?
#
loop_
_entity_poly.entity_id
_entity_poly.type
_entity_poly.pdbx_seq_one_letter_code
_entity_poly.pdbx_strand_id
1 'polypeptide(L)'
;MKKLRWVMDGGFWDLDISTPITVDGVARPVPDHPLPLGLSRGTKLSRPKQIDFLQRFMFVPFVPSYADDKANGGNGLALQRVIAFPFNENWFATVLGQFNIQKFVSSVKDSKFKHTEKLAWVKNIGSHLCDTSLYALGLCSEFFITPDDTLLVSSEKYGEKKKPRYKAVFQHKFPQHNLTVEAACPGLFTDKSSTYWDVPLLVEMDLASISSDSGASYHLCAHHHKGVPKQLDGDQTAHTHAALQPGLCVKSAFSIKKNLDIWRSKEGKLKMVQPFDVFLSDPHLSISGILGKLLLCQLWESVLIITLNLHVQNENVESSK
;
A
#
# COMPACT_ATOMS: atom_id res chain seq x y z
N MET A 1 -17.21 12.92 -8.93
CA MET A 1 -16.59 11.63 -9.33
C MET A 1 -15.13 11.53 -8.86
N LYS A 2 -14.86 11.04 -7.63
CA LYS A 2 -13.47 10.89 -7.12
C LYS A 2 -12.92 9.45 -7.26
N LYS A 3 -13.76 8.44 -7.50
CA LYS A 3 -13.36 7.01 -7.48
C LYS A 3 -12.91 6.46 -8.86
N LEU A 4 -13.43 6.98 -9.97
CA LEU A 4 -12.92 6.64 -11.33
C LEU A 4 -11.51 7.22 -11.61
N ARG A 5 -11.02 8.13 -10.77
CA ARG A 5 -9.67 8.72 -10.84
C ARG A 5 -8.57 7.64 -10.88
N TRP A 6 -8.71 6.58 -10.09
CA TRP A 6 -7.65 5.59 -9.85
C TRP A 6 -7.47 4.57 -10.97
N VAL A 7 -8.55 4.30 -11.72
CA VAL A 7 -8.52 3.37 -12.85
C VAL A 7 -7.78 4.00 -14.04
N MET A 8 -7.88 5.32 -14.21
CA MET A 8 -7.24 6.07 -15.30
C MET A 8 -5.77 6.42 -15.01
N ASP A 9 -5.44 6.72 -13.75
CA ASP A 9 -4.06 7.06 -13.35
C ASP A 9 -3.19 5.80 -13.14
N GLY A 10 -3.80 4.62 -12.97
CA GLY A 10 -3.08 3.38 -12.65
C GLY A 10 -2.12 2.87 -13.72
N GLY A 11 -2.27 3.30 -14.98
CA GLY A 11 -1.34 2.98 -16.06
C GLY A 11 -0.07 3.83 -16.08
N PHE A 12 -0.03 4.94 -15.33
CA PHE A 12 1.07 5.91 -15.36
C PHE A 12 1.99 5.86 -14.14
N TRP A 13 1.57 5.22 -13.05
CA TRP A 13 2.24 5.32 -11.75
C TRP A 13 2.61 3.97 -11.15
N ASP A 14 3.77 3.91 -10.49
CA ASP A 14 4.16 2.79 -9.64
C ASP A 14 3.27 2.81 -8.39
N LEU A 15 2.19 2.06 -8.44
CA LEU A 15 1.30 1.91 -7.30
C LEU A 15 1.79 0.79 -6.40
N ASP A 16 1.83 1.10 -5.11
CA ASP A 16 2.02 0.12 -4.05
C ASP A 16 1.03 -1.04 -4.19
N ILE A 17 1.57 -2.26 -4.13
CA ILE A 17 0.83 -3.51 -4.17
C ILE A 17 0.55 -3.95 -2.73
N SER A 18 -0.68 -4.38 -2.47
CA SER A 18 -0.99 -5.00 -1.19
C SER A 18 -0.31 -6.36 -1.08
N THR A 19 0.47 -6.55 -0.02
CA THR A 19 1.08 -7.84 0.28
C THR A 19 0.70 -8.29 1.69
N PRO A 20 0.50 -9.59 1.92
CA PRO A 20 0.31 -10.16 3.24
C PRO A 20 1.64 -10.52 3.95
N ILE A 21 2.79 -10.29 3.30
CA ILE A 21 4.12 -10.67 3.79
C ILE A 21 4.59 -9.78 4.94
N THR A 22 4.31 -8.49 4.86
CA THR A 22 4.62 -7.48 5.90
C THR A 22 3.39 -7.13 6.71
N VAL A 23 3.61 -6.56 7.89
CA VAL A 23 2.52 -6.14 8.79
C VAL A 23 1.88 -4.85 8.29
N ASP A 24 2.66 -3.92 7.72
CA ASP A 24 2.14 -2.75 6.98
C ASP A 24 1.41 -3.16 5.69
N GLY A 25 1.70 -4.35 5.19
CA GLY A 25 0.95 -4.99 4.12
C GLY A 25 1.11 -4.35 2.74
N VAL A 26 2.27 -3.73 2.49
CA VAL A 26 2.59 -2.97 1.28
C VAL A 26 3.94 -3.41 0.72
N ALA A 27 4.00 -3.56 -0.61
CA ALA A 27 5.21 -3.79 -1.38
C ALA A 27 5.17 -2.96 -2.67
N ARG A 28 6.33 -2.49 -3.12
CA ARG A 28 6.45 -1.71 -4.35
C ARG A 28 6.74 -2.61 -5.55
N PRO A 29 6.19 -2.35 -6.74
CA PRO A 29 6.62 -3.05 -7.95
C PRO A 29 8.08 -2.72 -8.28
N VAL A 30 8.80 -3.69 -8.86
CA VAL A 30 10.08 -3.38 -9.51
C VAL A 30 9.83 -2.47 -10.73
N PRO A 31 10.53 -1.33 -10.87
CA PRO A 31 10.24 -0.32 -11.89
C PRO A 31 10.35 -0.74 -13.36
N ASP A 32 10.86 -1.93 -13.66
CA ASP A 32 11.16 -2.35 -15.04
C ASP A 32 9.89 -2.55 -15.91
N HIS A 33 8.69 -2.69 -15.32
CA HIS A 33 7.49 -2.99 -16.09
C HIS A 33 6.22 -2.40 -15.44
N PRO A 34 5.33 -1.73 -16.21
CA PRO A 34 4.02 -1.31 -15.70
C PRO A 34 3.23 -2.54 -15.26
N LEU A 35 2.73 -2.50 -14.03
CA LEU A 35 1.88 -3.55 -13.47
C LEU A 35 0.62 -3.72 -14.34
N PRO A 36 0.09 -4.94 -14.48
CA PRO A 36 -1.20 -5.14 -15.13
C PRO A 36 -2.29 -4.33 -14.41
N LEU A 37 -3.19 -3.72 -15.18
CA LEU A 37 -4.24 -2.75 -14.84
C LEU A 37 -5.29 -3.20 -13.80
N GLY A 38 -4.99 -4.14 -12.89
CA GLY A 38 -5.97 -4.81 -12.03
C GLY A 38 -5.72 -4.80 -10.54
N LEU A 39 -4.63 -4.21 -10.02
CA LEU A 39 -4.32 -4.27 -8.57
C LEU A 39 -4.03 -2.90 -7.92
N SER A 40 -4.42 -1.80 -8.59
CA SER A 40 -4.14 -0.44 -8.12
C SER A 40 -5.01 -0.06 -6.93
N ARG A 41 -4.42 0.03 -5.73
CA ARG A 41 -5.12 0.59 -4.58
C ARG A 41 -5.06 2.12 -4.62
N GLY A 42 -6.24 2.74 -4.55
CA GLY A 42 -6.41 4.18 -4.30
C GLY A 42 -6.01 4.61 -2.87
N THR A 43 -5.55 5.84 -2.79
CA THR A 43 -4.90 6.54 -1.66
C THR A 43 -5.34 6.24 -0.21
N LYS A 44 -4.31 6.03 0.62
CA LYS A 44 -4.05 6.69 1.93
C LYS A 44 -4.89 6.29 3.16
N LEU A 45 -5.05 4.99 3.41
CA LEU A 45 -5.25 4.52 4.79
C LEU A 45 -4.14 3.52 5.13
N SER A 46 -3.40 3.76 6.20
CA SER A 46 -2.41 2.80 6.71
C SER A 46 -3.09 1.47 7.08
N ARG A 47 -2.37 0.36 6.99
CA ARG A 47 -2.93 -0.96 7.33
C ARG A 47 -3.54 -1.01 8.73
N PRO A 48 -2.95 -0.39 9.77
CA PRO A 48 -3.58 -0.29 11.08
C PRO A 48 -4.95 0.41 11.04
N LYS A 49 -5.09 1.51 10.30
CA LYS A 49 -6.39 2.21 10.16
C LYS A 49 -7.44 1.37 9.44
N GLN A 50 -7.03 0.60 8.42
CA GLN A 50 -7.94 -0.30 7.72
C GLN A 50 -8.48 -1.38 8.64
N ILE A 51 -7.62 -1.98 9.47
CA ILE A 51 -8.02 -3.02 10.41
C ILE A 51 -8.84 -2.43 11.55
N ASP A 52 -8.46 -1.28 12.11
CA ASP A 52 -9.23 -0.57 13.13
C ASP A 52 -10.65 -0.25 12.61
N PHE A 53 -10.77 0.15 11.34
CA PHE A 53 -12.06 0.32 10.69
C PHE A 53 -12.87 -0.99 10.64
N LEU A 54 -12.28 -2.10 10.19
CA LEU A 54 -12.96 -3.42 10.15
C LEU A 54 -13.39 -3.89 11.56
N GLN A 55 -12.56 -3.64 12.57
CA GLN A 55 -12.85 -4.03 13.94
C GLN A 55 -14.01 -3.24 14.54
N ARG A 56 -14.01 -1.91 14.35
CA ARG A 56 -15.00 -1.01 14.96
C ARG A 56 -16.31 -0.95 14.19
N PHE A 57 -16.25 -0.90 12.86
CA PHE A 57 -17.43 -0.67 12.03
C PHE A 57 -18.02 -1.96 11.45
N MET A 58 -17.20 -2.98 11.21
CA MET A 58 -17.67 -4.27 10.67
C MET A 58 -17.76 -5.37 11.74
N PHE A 59 -17.45 -5.06 13.01
CA PHE A 59 -17.46 -6.00 14.14
C PHE A 59 -16.62 -7.26 13.88
N VAL A 60 -15.52 -7.13 13.14
CA VAL A 60 -14.58 -8.21 12.85
C VAL A 60 -13.38 -8.10 13.80
N PRO A 61 -13.36 -8.77 14.97
CA PRO A 61 -12.32 -8.58 15.98
C PRO A 61 -10.93 -9.01 15.51
N PHE A 62 -10.86 -10.01 14.61
CA PHE A 62 -9.65 -10.53 14.00
C PHE A 62 -9.80 -10.56 12.49
N VAL A 63 -8.90 -9.89 11.78
CA VAL A 63 -8.91 -9.84 10.31
C VAL A 63 -7.99 -10.93 9.77
N PRO A 64 -8.50 -11.89 8.98
CA PRO A 64 -7.66 -12.91 8.39
C PRO A 64 -6.79 -12.32 7.27
N SER A 65 -5.56 -12.82 7.17
CA SER A 65 -4.61 -12.54 6.10
C SER A 65 -3.95 -13.84 5.67
N TYR A 66 -3.83 -14.09 4.37
CA TYR A 66 -3.18 -15.28 3.83
C TYR A 66 -1.98 -14.86 3.00
N ALA A 67 -0.81 -15.41 3.33
CA ALA A 67 0.47 -15.03 2.74
C ALA A 67 1.14 -16.12 1.92
N ASP A 68 0.37 -16.92 1.17
CA ASP A 68 0.82 -18.06 0.36
C ASP A 68 1.71 -19.09 1.11
N ASP A 69 2.06 -20.20 0.45
CA ASP A 69 2.87 -21.26 1.05
C ASP A 69 4.33 -20.83 1.26
N LYS A 70 4.98 -21.40 2.28
CA LYS A 70 6.40 -21.15 2.61
C LYS A 70 7.34 -21.48 1.45
N ALA A 71 6.97 -22.42 0.59
CA ALA A 71 7.74 -22.76 -0.61
C ALA A 71 7.91 -21.56 -1.57
N ASN A 72 6.97 -20.60 -1.55
CA ASN A 72 6.98 -19.39 -2.36
C ASN A 72 7.39 -18.13 -1.54
N GLY A 73 8.04 -18.32 -0.39
CA GLY A 73 8.41 -17.22 0.52
C GLY A 73 7.26 -16.71 1.40
N GLY A 74 6.15 -17.46 1.44
CA GLY A 74 4.94 -17.13 2.16
C GLY A 74 4.93 -17.44 3.66
N ASN A 75 3.98 -16.84 4.38
CA ASN A 75 3.76 -17.07 5.81
C ASN A 75 2.44 -17.81 6.10
N GLY A 76 1.67 -18.22 5.09
CA GLY A 76 0.43 -18.96 5.29
C GLY A 76 -0.70 -18.13 5.92
N LEU A 77 -1.67 -18.80 6.56
CA LEU A 77 -2.81 -18.14 7.21
C LEU A 77 -2.43 -17.50 8.56
N ALA A 78 -2.75 -16.22 8.70
CA ALA A 78 -2.58 -15.44 9.92
C ALA A 78 -3.82 -14.61 10.28
N LEU A 79 -3.93 -14.22 11.55
CA LEU A 79 -4.94 -13.31 12.07
C LEU A 79 -4.29 -12.01 12.52
N GLN A 80 -4.87 -10.89 12.13
CA GLN A 80 -4.42 -9.56 12.50
C GLN A 80 -5.41 -8.88 13.45
N ARG A 81 -4.88 -8.13 14.42
CA ARG A 81 -5.66 -7.33 15.37
C ARG A 81 -4.96 -6.03 15.67
N VAL A 82 -5.68 -4.91 15.58
CA VAL A 82 -5.20 -3.60 16.02
C VAL A 82 -5.72 -3.28 17.41
N ILE A 83 -4.90 -2.57 18.17
CA ILE A 83 -5.27 -1.83 19.35
C ILE A 83 -4.85 -0.38 19.10
N ALA A 84 -5.81 0.53 19.21
CA ALA A 84 -5.62 1.94 18.94
C ALA A 84 -5.62 2.75 20.26
N PHE A 85 -4.64 3.63 20.40
CA PHE A 85 -4.41 4.47 21.55
C PHE A 85 -4.52 5.94 21.11
N PRO A 86 -5.69 6.57 21.29
CA PRO A 86 -5.82 8.01 21.11
C PRO A 86 -5.19 8.73 22.29
N PHE A 87 -4.10 9.47 22.08
CA PHE A 87 -3.43 10.21 23.15
C PHE A 87 -3.97 11.63 23.28
N ASN A 88 -4.02 12.37 22.17
CA ASN A 88 -4.63 13.69 22.08
C ASN A 88 -5.23 13.90 20.69
N GLU A 89 -5.80 15.08 20.42
CA GLU A 89 -6.40 15.38 19.11
C GLU A 89 -5.40 15.33 17.95
N ASN A 90 -4.11 15.53 18.23
CA ASN A 90 -3.04 15.64 17.24
C ASN A 90 -2.13 14.40 17.19
N TRP A 91 -2.39 13.36 17.98
CA TRP A 91 -1.52 12.19 18.09
C TRP A 91 -2.33 10.93 18.32
N PHE A 92 -2.15 10.00 17.39
CA PHE A 92 -2.77 8.70 17.39
C PHE A 92 -1.71 7.61 17.25
N ALA A 93 -1.74 6.61 18.13
CA ALA A 93 -0.87 5.45 18.03
C ALA A 93 -1.67 4.17 17.90
N THR A 94 -1.10 3.19 17.21
CA THR A 94 -1.67 1.87 17.01
C THR A 94 -0.62 0.80 17.20
N VAL A 95 -1.06 -0.30 17.80
CA VAL A 95 -0.30 -1.55 17.91
C VAL A 95 -1.06 -2.58 17.09
N LEU A 96 -0.44 -3.06 16.02
CA LEU A 96 -0.95 -4.11 15.15
C LEU A 96 -0.23 -5.42 15.50
N GLY A 97 -0.97 -6.38 16.03
CA GLY A 97 -0.50 -7.74 16.24
C GLY A 97 -0.96 -8.67 15.13
N GLN A 98 -0.08 -9.56 14.69
CA GLN A 98 -0.40 -10.66 13.78
C GLN A 98 -0.01 -12.00 14.42
N PHE A 99 -0.90 -12.97 14.33
CA PHE A 99 -0.71 -14.33 14.83
C PHE A 99 -0.80 -15.35 13.69
N ASN A 100 0.25 -16.14 13.49
CA ASN A 100 0.30 -17.15 12.44
C ASN A 100 -0.37 -18.46 12.89
N ILE A 101 -1.64 -18.65 12.50
CA ILE A 101 -2.41 -19.86 12.84
C ILE A 101 -1.76 -21.09 12.22
N GLN A 102 -1.39 -21.02 10.94
CA GLN A 102 -0.91 -22.20 10.22
C GLN A 102 0.38 -22.74 10.85
N LYS A 103 1.31 -21.85 11.18
CA LYS A 103 2.55 -22.22 11.87
C LYS A 103 2.30 -22.77 13.28
N PHE A 104 1.33 -22.21 14.01
CA PHE A 104 0.94 -22.75 15.31
C PHE A 104 0.38 -24.16 15.19
N VAL A 105 -0.56 -24.41 14.27
CA VAL A 105 -1.14 -25.73 14.02
C VAL A 105 -0.08 -26.74 13.60
N SER A 106 0.86 -26.35 12.72
CA SER A 106 2.00 -27.20 12.36
C SER A 106 2.87 -27.54 13.57
N SER A 107 3.25 -26.55 14.38
CA SER A 107 4.09 -26.76 15.58
C SER A 107 3.43 -27.70 16.60
N VAL A 108 2.11 -27.55 16.78
CA VAL A 108 1.28 -28.41 17.62
C VAL A 108 1.24 -29.82 17.05
N LYS A 109 1.01 -30.00 15.75
CA LYS A 109 0.93 -31.32 15.09
C LYS A 109 2.26 -32.09 15.12
N ASP A 110 3.39 -31.39 14.97
CA ASP A 110 4.72 -32.00 15.02
C ASP A 110 5.08 -32.47 16.43
N SER A 111 4.47 -31.87 17.46
CA SER A 111 4.53 -32.39 18.82
C SER A 111 3.69 -33.68 18.89
N LYS A 112 4.36 -34.84 19.01
CA LYS A 112 3.69 -36.13 19.18
C LYS A 112 2.88 -36.11 20.49
N PHE A 113 1.60 -35.78 20.42
CA PHE A 113 0.69 -35.82 21.56
C PHE A 113 0.54 -37.26 22.06
N LYS A 114 1.25 -37.61 23.13
CA LYS A 114 0.93 -38.79 23.92
C LYS A 114 -0.37 -38.46 24.67
N HIS A 115 -1.44 -39.19 24.37
CA HIS A 115 -2.83 -38.88 24.73
C HIS A 115 -3.15 -38.93 26.24
N THR A 116 -2.17 -38.86 27.14
CA THR A 116 -2.38 -39.39 28.49
C THR A 116 -2.91 -38.39 29.52
N GLU A 117 -2.71 -37.07 29.42
CA GLU A 117 -3.22 -36.14 30.45
C GLU A 117 -3.63 -34.75 29.93
N LYS A 118 -4.86 -34.32 30.24
CA LYS A 118 -5.46 -33.02 29.81
C LYS A 118 -4.65 -31.81 30.28
N LEU A 119 -4.03 -31.88 31.47
CA LEU A 119 -3.18 -30.81 32.01
C LEU A 119 -1.84 -30.71 31.25
N ALA A 120 -1.25 -31.84 30.89
CA ALA A 120 -0.03 -31.89 30.09
C ALA A 120 -0.26 -31.30 28.68
N TRP A 121 -1.44 -31.53 28.10
CA TRP A 121 -1.85 -30.96 26.83
C TRP A 121 -1.96 -29.42 26.86
N VAL A 122 -2.63 -28.84 27.87
CA VAL A 122 -2.73 -27.37 28.02
C VAL A 122 -1.37 -26.74 28.25
N LYS A 123 -0.52 -27.35 29.08
CA LYS A 123 0.84 -26.88 29.32
C LYS A 123 1.68 -26.89 28.04
N ASN A 124 1.55 -27.94 27.23
CA ASN A 124 2.26 -28.06 25.96
C ASN A 124 1.79 -27.01 24.94
N ILE A 125 0.48 -26.78 24.82
CA ILE A 125 -0.08 -25.70 23.98
C ILE A 125 0.40 -24.33 24.46
N GLY A 126 0.40 -24.09 25.77
CA GLY A 126 0.92 -22.86 26.37
C GLY A 126 2.37 -22.62 25.97
N SER A 127 3.23 -23.64 26.01
CA SER A 127 4.61 -23.51 25.54
C SER A 127 4.73 -23.19 24.06
N HIS A 128 3.87 -23.76 23.21
CA HIS A 128 3.85 -23.42 21.78
C HIS A 128 3.35 -21.98 21.54
N LEU A 129 2.39 -21.49 22.32
CA LEU A 129 1.91 -20.10 22.24
C LEU A 129 2.95 -19.08 22.70
N CYS A 130 3.95 -19.47 23.50
CA CYS A 130 5.06 -18.60 23.88
C CYS A 130 6.14 -18.47 22.78
N ASP A 131 6.02 -19.19 21.66
CA ASP A 131 6.97 -19.07 20.56
C ASP A 131 6.82 -17.70 19.87
N THR A 132 7.79 -16.81 20.12
CA THR A 132 7.88 -15.47 19.53
C THR A 132 7.78 -15.50 18.00
N SER A 133 8.19 -16.60 17.37
CA SER A 133 8.19 -16.74 15.91
C SER A 133 6.80 -16.91 15.29
N LEU A 134 5.74 -17.06 16.10
CA LEU A 134 4.34 -17.05 15.69
C LEU A 134 3.77 -15.63 15.53
N TYR A 135 4.43 -14.64 16.13
CA TYR A 135 3.91 -13.28 16.24
C TYR A 135 4.66 -12.32 15.34
N ALA A 136 3.92 -11.36 14.79
CA ALA A 136 4.46 -10.14 14.24
C ALA A 136 3.82 -8.94 14.92
N LEU A 137 4.61 -7.89 15.17
CA LEU A 137 4.17 -6.67 15.81
C LEU A 137 4.52 -5.49 14.94
N GLY A 138 3.52 -4.63 14.70
CA GLY A 138 3.67 -3.33 14.06
C GLY A 138 3.26 -2.23 15.05
N LEU A 139 4.12 -1.24 15.24
CA LEU A 139 3.81 -0.01 15.94
C LEU A 139 3.64 1.08 14.88
N CYS A 140 2.58 1.86 14.95
CA CYS A 140 2.37 3.00 14.06
C CYS A 140 1.90 4.19 14.87
N SER A 141 2.61 5.31 14.74
CA SER A 141 2.33 6.57 15.41
C SER A 141 2.12 7.63 14.35
N GLU A 142 1.02 8.36 14.45
CA GLU A 142 0.64 9.40 13.51
C GLU A 142 0.45 10.71 14.27
N PHE A 143 1.14 11.75 13.80
CA PHE A 143 1.14 13.09 14.36
C PHE A 143 0.54 14.06 13.35
N PHE A 144 -0.41 14.87 13.80
CA PHE A 144 -0.94 16.03 13.09
C PHE A 144 -0.18 17.25 13.61
N ILE A 145 0.87 17.66 12.88
CA ILE A 145 1.76 18.76 13.32
C ILE A 145 1.03 20.09 13.11
N THR A 146 0.40 20.24 11.95
CA THR A 146 -0.48 21.35 11.58
C THR A 146 -1.73 20.76 10.89
N PRO A 147 -2.78 21.55 10.61
CA PRO A 147 -3.95 21.06 9.87
C PRO A 147 -3.62 20.49 8.48
N ASP A 148 -2.50 20.92 7.90
CA ASP A 148 -2.03 20.53 6.57
C ASP A 148 -0.87 19.51 6.61
N ASP A 149 -0.22 19.36 7.77
CA ASP A 149 0.95 18.49 7.98
C ASP A 149 0.61 17.23 8.79
N THR A 150 0.87 16.07 8.19
CA THR A 150 0.77 14.78 8.86
C THR A 150 2.09 14.03 8.80
N LEU A 151 2.55 13.51 9.94
CA LEU A 151 3.72 12.65 10.04
C LEU A 151 3.31 11.29 10.58
N LEU A 152 3.48 10.25 9.79
CA LEU A 152 3.30 8.86 10.18
C LEU A 152 4.67 8.21 10.35
N VAL A 153 4.90 7.57 11.48
CA VAL A 153 6.09 6.76 11.76
C VAL A 153 5.61 5.37 12.15
N SER A 154 6.09 4.36 11.44
CA SER A 154 5.78 2.96 11.71
C SER A 154 7.04 2.13 11.83
N SER A 155 7.02 1.18 12.75
CA SER A 155 8.00 0.13 12.88
C SER A 155 7.31 -1.23 12.89
N GLU A 156 7.88 -2.22 12.24
CA GLU A 156 7.36 -3.58 12.27
C GLU A 156 8.48 -4.59 12.51
N LYS A 157 8.14 -5.67 13.21
CA LYS A 157 9.05 -6.78 13.50
C LYS A 157 8.30 -8.10 13.43
N TYR A 158 8.86 -9.05 12.69
CA TYR A 158 8.31 -10.39 12.54
C TYR A 158 9.18 -11.42 13.25
N GLY A 159 8.66 -12.03 14.31
CA GLY A 159 9.42 -12.95 15.16
C GLY A 159 10.73 -12.35 15.69
N GLU A 160 11.62 -13.23 16.17
CA GLU A 160 12.84 -12.80 16.85
C GLU A 160 14.03 -12.60 15.90
N LYS A 161 14.07 -13.34 14.79
CA LYS A 161 15.23 -13.41 13.88
C LYS A 161 15.21 -12.41 12.72
N LYS A 162 14.05 -11.86 12.35
CA LYS A 162 13.96 -10.92 11.23
C LYS A 162 14.30 -9.49 11.70
N LYS A 163 15.04 -8.76 10.85
CA LYS A 163 15.36 -7.35 11.12
C LYS A 163 14.07 -6.53 11.18
N PRO A 164 13.97 -5.54 12.09
CA PRO A 164 12.84 -4.63 12.09
C PRO A 164 12.85 -3.78 10.82
N ARG A 165 11.66 -3.42 10.34
CA ARG A 165 11.46 -2.46 9.27
C ARG A 165 10.91 -1.17 9.86
N TYR A 166 11.38 -0.06 9.32
CA TYR A 166 10.94 1.27 9.69
C TYR A 166 10.41 1.96 8.45
N LYS A 167 9.33 2.72 8.62
CA LYS A 167 8.74 3.54 7.58
C LYS A 167 8.29 4.86 8.18
N ALA A 168 8.62 5.95 7.53
CA ALA A 168 8.18 7.28 7.90
C ALA A 168 7.55 7.95 6.68
N VAL A 169 6.37 8.53 6.84
CA VAL A 169 5.63 9.22 5.78
C VAL A 169 5.24 10.59 6.28
N PHE A 170 5.80 11.63 5.69
CA PHE A 170 5.39 13.01 5.89
C PHE A 170 4.48 13.44 4.74
N GLN A 171 3.39 14.11 5.03
CA GLN A 171 2.50 14.68 4.02
C GLN A 171 2.19 16.12 4.37
N HIS A 172 2.33 17.00 3.38
CA HIS A 172 1.95 18.41 3.47
C HIS A 172 0.94 18.73 2.36
N LYS A 173 -0.18 19.35 2.73
CA LYS A 173 -1.21 19.81 1.80
C LYS A 173 -0.99 21.30 1.48
N PHE A 174 -0.51 21.58 0.28
CA PHE A 174 -0.55 22.94 -0.26
C PHE A 174 -1.94 23.23 -0.86
N PRO A 175 -2.31 24.51 -1.08
CA PRO A 175 -3.62 24.88 -1.64
C PRO A 175 -3.96 24.22 -2.99
N GLN A 176 -2.95 23.93 -3.80
CA GLN A 176 -3.09 23.36 -5.15
C GLN A 176 -2.25 22.09 -5.37
N HIS A 177 -1.50 21.65 -4.37
CA HIS A 177 -0.54 20.54 -4.49
C HIS A 177 -0.52 19.71 -3.22
N ASN A 178 -0.20 18.43 -3.33
CA ASN A 178 0.08 17.56 -2.20
C ASN A 178 1.52 17.09 -2.30
N LEU A 179 2.31 17.37 -1.27
CA LEU A 179 3.65 16.83 -1.10
C LEU A 179 3.57 15.63 -0.15
N THR A 180 4.18 14.52 -0.55
CA THR A 180 4.37 13.34 0.28
C THR A 180 5.85 12.97 0.25
N VAL A 181 6.45 12.75 1.41
CA VAL A 181 7.84 12.29 1.54
C VAL A 181 7.80 10.99 2.32
N GLU A 182 8.29 9.91 1.73
CA GLU A 182 8.33 8.59 2.35
C GLU A 182 9.78 8.11 2.49
N ALA A 183 10.13 7.57 3.65
CA ALA A 183 11.40 6.88 3.87
C ALA A 183 11.13 5.49 4.44
N ALA A 184 11.75 4.45 3.89
CA ALA A 184 11.60 3.06 4.32
C ALA A 184 12.95 2.37 4.47
N CYS A 185 13.10 1.57 5.52
CA CYS A 185 14.34 0.88 5.88
C CYS A 185 14.05 -0.46 6.60
N PRO A 186 14.20 -1.62 5.95
CA PRO A 186 14.29 -1.80 4.50
C PRO A 186 12.93 -1.61 3.80
N GLY A 187 12.96 -1.04 2.60
CA GLY A 187 11.80 -0.96 1.70
C GLY A 187 11.58 -2.29 0.97
N LEU A 188 10.32 -2.71 0.83
CA LEU A 188 9.95 -3.98 0.21
C LEU A 188 9.54 -3.77 -1.25
N PHE A 189 10.14 -4.54 -2.15
CA PHE A 189 9.79 -4.59 -3.56
C PHE A 189 9.33 -5.99 -3.96
N THR A 190 8.50 -6.10 -5.00
CA THR A 190 8.05 -7.37 -5.57
C THR A 190 8.16 -7.33 -7.09
N ASP A 191 8.58 -8.45 -7.65
CA ASP A 191 8.60 -8.69 -9.10
C ASP A 191 7.35 -9.48 -9.55
N LYS A 192 7.10 -9.58 -10.88
CA LYS A 192 6.02 -10.40 -11.48
C LYS A 192 6.10 -11.87 -11.08
N SER A 193 7.30 -12.36 -10.79
CA SER A 193 7.54 -13.71 -10.28
C SER A 193 7.07 -13.91 -8.82
N SER A 194 6.45 -12.91 -8.18
CA SER A 194 6.09 -12.89 -6.75
C SER A 194 7.30 -13.00 -5.82
N THR A 195 8.49 -12.71 -6.35
CA THR A 195 9.72 -12.66 -5.56
C THR A 195 9.85 -11.31 -4.87
N TYR A 196 10.13 -11.34 -3.57
CA TYR A 196 10.27 -10.16 -2.74
C TYR A 196 11.74 -9.76 -2.55
N TRP A 197 11.99 -8.45 -2.55
CA TRP A 197 13.32 -7.86 -2.44
C TRP A 197 13.34 -6.76 -1.38
N ASP A 198 14.32 -6.82 -0.49
CA ASP A 198 14.59 -5.82 0.53
C ASP A 198 15.66 -4.84 0.05
N VAL A 199 15.24 -3.60 -0.15
CA VAL A 199 16.16 -2.48 -0.41
C VAL A 199 16.53 -1.83 0.93
N PRO A 200 17.82 -1.77 1.30
CA PRO A 200 18.25 -1.33 2.63
C PRO A 200 17.75 0.07 3.02
N LEU A 201 17.76 1.01 2.10
CA LEU A 201 17.20 2.35 2.30
C LEU A 201 16.51 2.82 1.03
N LEU A 202 15.27 3.26 1.21
CA LEU A 202 14.45 3.90 0.19
C LEU A 202 13.98 5.25 0.71
N VAL A 203 14.19 6.30 -0.08
CA VAL A 203 13.62 7.63 0.16
C VAL A 203 12.88 8.06 -1.09
N GLU A 204 11.65 8.51 -0.93
CA GLU A 204 10.80 8.97 -2.01
C GLU A 204 10.22 10.32 -1.66
N MET A 205 10.19 11.20 -2.66
CA MET A 205 9.53 12.49 -2.59
C MET A 205 8.55 12.57 -3.74
N ASP A 206 7.30 12.82 -3.41
CA ASP A 206 6.19 12.81 -4.34
C ASP A 206 5.38 14.11 -4.27
N LEU A 207 5.27 14.82 -5.38
CA LEU A 207 4.56 16.09 -5.50
C LEU A 207 3.48 15.98 -6.59
N ALA A 208 2.22 15.98 -6.17
CA ALA A 208 1.08 15.85 -7.06
C ALA A 208 0.22 17.13 -7.05
N SER A 209 -0.15 17.62 -8.23
CA SER A 209 -1.18 18.67 -8.36
C SER A 209 -2.57 18.16 -7.95
N ILE A 210 -3.38 19.05 -7.38
CA ILE A 210 -4.78 18.74 -7.06
C ILE A 210 -5.57 18.78 -8.37
N SER A 211 -6.11 17.64 -8.78
CA SER A 211 -6.85 17.53 -10.04
C SER A 211 -8.15 18.34 -10.04
N SER A 212 -8.25 19.22 -11.03
CA SER A 212 -9.48 19.93 -11.43
C SER A 212 -10.37 19.04 -12.30
N ASP A 213 -11.67 19.31 -12.35
CA ASP A 213 -12.63 18.56 -13.19
C ASP A 213 -12.29 18.69 -14.70
N SER A 214 -11.70 19.81 -15.09
CA SER A 214 -11.02 20.04 -16.36
C SER A 214 -9.77 20.88 -16.13
N GLY A 215 -8.62 20.46 -16.66
CA GLY A 215 -7.36 21.20 -16.48
C GLY A 215 -6.11 20.35 -16.70
N ALA A 216 -4.95 20.99 -16.58
CA ALA A 216 -3.67 20.32 -16.53
C ALA A 216 -3.41 19.79 -15.11
N SER A 217 -2.94 18.56 -15.03
CA SER A 217 -2.37 17.95 -13.84
C SER A 217 -0.94 17.54 -14.13
N TYR A 218 -0.08 17.73 -13.15
CA TYR A 218 1.27 17.22 -13.16
C TYR A 218 1.56 16.51 -11.85
N HIS A 219 2.56 15.63 -11.90
CA HIS A 219 2.97 14.83 -10.77
C HIS A 219 4.44 14.48 -10.95
N LEU A 220 5.24 14.81 -9.95
CA LEU A 220 6.68 14.69 -9.91
C LEU A 220 7.06 13.78 -8.75
N CYS A 221 7.74 12.67 -9.04
CA CYS A 221 8.26 11.76 -8.04
C CYS A 221 9.79 11.63 -8.19
N ALA A 222 10.51 11.61 -7.07
CA ALA A 222 11.92 11.31 -7.01
C ALA A 222 12.15 10.19 -5.99
N HIS A 223 12.81 9.12 -6.43
CA HIS A 223 13.17 7.98 -5.60
C HIS A 223 14.69 7.90 -5.50
N HIS A 224 15.19 7.74 -4.29
CA HIS A 224 16.58 7.46 -4.00
C HIS A 224 16.69 6.11 -3.28
N HIS A 225 17.51 5.23 -3.87
CA HIS A 225 17.74 3.88 -3.38
C HIS A 225 19.20 3.77 -2.96
N LYS A 226 19.47 3.20 -1.78
CA LYS A 226 20.84 2.98 -1.31
C LYS A 226 21.02 1.59 -0.75
N GLY A 227 22.17 0.99 -1.10
CA GLY A 227 22.59 -0.33 -0.65
C GLY A 227 22.16 -1.45 -1.58
N VAL A 228 22.80 -2.61 -1.43
CA VAL A 228 22.57 -3.78 -2.29
C VAL A 228 21.25 -4.45 -1.88
N PRO A 229 20.26 -4.57 -2.80
CA PRO A 229 19.02 -5.29 -2.56
C PRO A 229 19.27 -6.75 -2.18
N LYS A 230 18.48 -7.28 -1.27
CA LYS A 230 18.55 -8.70 -0.86
C LYS A 230 17.22 -9.38 -1.10
N GLN A 231 17.24 -10.58 -1.66
CA GLN A 231 16.02 -11.37 -1.78
C GLN A 231 15.51 -11.72 -0.38
N LEU A 232 14.22 -11.53 -0.15
CA LEU A 232 13.57 -11.90 1.10
C LEU A 232 13.51 -13.44 1.19
N ASP A 233 14.18 -14.00 2.19
CA ASP A 233 14.26 -15.45 2.45
C ASP A 233 14.95 -16.31 1.34
N GLY A 234 15.69 -15.68 0.40
CA GLY A 234 16.44 -16.35 -0.69
C GLY A 234 17.98 -16.32 -0.56
N ASP A 235 18.67 -17.17 -1.33
CA ASP A 235 20.14 -17.23 -1.37
C ASP A 235 20.75 -16.01 -2.09
N GLN A 236 21.93 -15.57 -1.64
CA GLN A 236 22.61 -14.34 -2.09
C GLN A 236 23.06 -14.34 -3.57
N THR A 237 22.76 -15.40 -4.32
CA THR A 237 23.25 -15.65 -5.70
C THR A 237 22.27 -15.24 -6.79
N ALA A 238 21.06 -14.78 -6.46
CA ALA A 238 20.08 -14.33 -7.45
C ALA A 238 20.53 -13.02 -8.12
N HIS A 239 20.56 -12.99 -9.45
CA HIS A 239 20.87 -11.79 -10.23
C HIS A 239 19.90 -10.65 -9.85
N THR A 240 20.44 -9.60 -9.24
CA THR A 240 19.64 -8.43 -8.83
C THR A 240 19.14 -7.68 -10.06
N HIS A 241 17.85 -7.34 -10.08
CA HIS A 241 17.28 -6.49 -11.14
C HIS A 241 18.04 -5.18 -11.28
N ALA A 242 18.33 -4.78 -12.52
CA ALA A 242 19.04 -3.54 -12.82
C ALA A 242 18.31 -2.33 -12.22
N ALA A 243 16.97 -2.29 -12.25
CA ALA A 243 16.19 -1.20 -11.67
C ALA A 243 16.22 -1.08 -10.14
N LEU A 244 16.67 -2.12 -9.41
CA LEU A 244 16.78 -2.07 -7.94
C LEU A 244 18.17 -1.67 -7.45
N GLN A 245 19.14 -1.52 -8.37
CA GLN A 245 20.47 -1.10 -7.99
C GLN A 245 20.44 0.31 -7.34
N PRO A 246 21.45 0.69 -6.55
CA PRO A 246 21.51 2.01 -5.90
C PRO A 246 21.54 3.16 -6.93
N GLY A 247 20.73 4.19 -6.72
CA GLY A 247 20.66 5.31 -7.66
C GLY A 247 19.61 6.36 -7.32
N LEU A 248 19.51 7.36 -8.18
CA LEU A 248 18.45 8.37 -8.15
C LEU A 248 17.58 8.22 -9.40
N CYS A 249 16.28 8.06 -9.19
CA CYS A 249 15.29 7.92 -10.23
C CYS A 249 14.28 9.06 -10.09
N VAL A 250 14.12 9.88 -11.13
CA VAL A 250 13.12 10.94 -11.18
C VAL A 250 12.08 10.59 -12.24
N LYS A 251 10.82 10.55 -11.82
CA LYS A 251 9.66 10.34 -12.66
C LYS A 251 8.84 11.62 -12.68
N SER A 252 8.45 12.07 -13.85
CA SER A 252 7.48 13.16 -13.98
C SER A 252 6.43 12.78 -14.99
N ALA A 253 5.17 13.05 -14.68
CA ALA A 253 4.11 12.96 -15.67
C ALA A 253 3.27 14.21 -15.68
N PHE A 254 2.79 14.51 -16.88
CA PHE A 254 1.93 15.64 -17.18
C PHE A 254 0.73 15.08 -17.92
N SER A 255 -0.46 15.42 -17.46
CA SER A 255 -1.72 15.06 -18.10
C SER A 255 -2.61 16.28 -18.26
N ILE A 256 -3.30 16.38 -19.38
CA ILE A 256 -4.34 17.39 -19.59
C ILE A 256 -5.65 16.65 -19.72
N LYS A 257 -6.56 16.91 -18.78
CA LYS A 257 -7.89 16.34 -18.76
C LYS A 257 -8.89 17.37 -19.24
N LYS A 258 -9.70 17.01 -20.24
CA LYS A 258 -10.86 17.81 -20.65
C LYS A 258 -12.10 16.96 -20.45
N ASN A 259 -12.97 17.41 -19.55
CA ASN A 259 -14.29 16.81 -19.35
C ASN A 259 -15.35 17.70 -20.01
N LEU A 260 -16.28 17.07 -20.74
CA LEU A 260 -17.41 17.71 -21.39
C LEU A 260 -18.69 17.03 -20.92
N ASP A 261 -19.47 17.74 -20.13
CA ASP A 261 -20.79 17.28 -19.70
C ASP A 261 -21.80 17.54 -20.84
N ILE A 262 -22.26 16.46 -21.48
CA ILE A 262 -23.23 16.52 -22.59
C ILE A 262 -24.64 16.76 -22.04
N TRP A 263 -24.98 16.16 -20.90
CA TRP A 263 -26.29 16.29 -20.29
C TRP A 263 -26.23 16.12 -18.77
N ARG A 264 -26.97 16.96 -18.05
CA ARG A 264 -27.16 16.87 -16.59
C ARG A 264 -28.62 17.22 -16.28
N SER A 265 -29.35 16.31 -15.62
CA SER A 265 -30.70 16.63 -15.17
C SER A 265 -30.66 17.75 -14.13
N LYS A 266 -31.32 18.89 -14.40
CA LYS A 266 -31.37 20.05 -13.49
C LYS A 266 -32.51 19.97 -12.47
N GLU A 267 -33.28 18.88 -12.46
CA GLU A 267 -34.39 18.74 -11.52
C GLU A 267 -33.88 18.53 -10.09
N GLY A 268 -34.19 19.49 -9.22
CA GLY A 268 -33.75 19.49 -7.84
C GLY A 268 -34.19 18.22 -7.12
N LYS A 269 -33.25 17.60 -6.39
CA LYS A 269 -33.48 16.43 -5.54
C LYS A 269 -34.85 16.54 -4.86
N LEU A 270 -35.77 15.62 -5.16
CA LEU A 270 -37.00 15.46 -4.38
C LEU A 270 -36.59 15.31 -2.92
N LYS A 271 -36.92 16.32 -2.10
CA LYS A 271 -36.42 16.54 -0.73
C LYS A 271 -36.69 15.42 0.28
N MET A 272 -37.28 14.30 -0.12
CA MET A 272 -37.91 13.36 0.82
C MET A 272 -37.39 11.93 0.81
N VAL A 273 -36.45 11.56 -0.06
CA VAL A 273 -35.87 10.21 -0.03
C VAL A 273 -34.37 10.30 -0.25
N GLN A 274 -33.57 9.92 0.75
CA GLN A 274 -32.16 9.61 0.54
C GLN A 274 -32.10 8.36 -0.33
N PRO A 275 -31.65 8.41 -1.59
CA PRO A 275 -31.41 7.20 -2.34
C PRO A 275 -30.28 6.42 -1.64
N PHE A 276 -30.44 5.11 -1.52
CA PHE A 276 -29.43 4.20 -0.96
C PHE A 276 -28.10 4.25 -1.71
N ASP A 277 -28.09 4.78 -2.94
CA ASP A 277 -26.91 4.95 -3.76
C ASP A 277 -26.80 6.37 -4.33
N VAL A 278 -25.67 7.03 -4.07
CA VAL A 278 -25.36 8.39 -4.51
C VAL A 278 -25.23 8.47 -6.03
N PHE A 279 -24.89 7.36 -6.70
CA PHE A 279 -24.71 7.32 -8.15
C PHE A 279 -26.02 7.46 -8.95
N LEU A 280 -27.14 7.02 -8.40
CA LEU A 280 -28.46 7.15 -9.03
C LEU A 280 -29.09 8.55 -8.86
N SER A 281 -28.44 9.42 -8.08
CA SER A 281 -29.04 10.71 -7.68
C SER A 281 -28.76 11.89 -8.62
N ASP A 282 -27.87 11.72 -9.60
CA ASP A 282 -27.50 12.77 -10.56
C ASP A 282 -27.12 12.11 -11.91
N PRO A 283 -28.10 11.71 -12.74
CA PRO A 283 -27.80 11.14 -14.05
C PRO A 283 -27.15 12.23 -14.92
N HIS A 284 -25.89 12.01 -15.29
CA HIS A 284 -25.11 12.89 -16.15
C HIS A 284 -24.33 12.07 -17.18
N LEU A 285 -24.24 12.61 -18.40
CA LEU A 285 -23.41 12.07 -19.47
C LEU A 285 -22.18 12.97 -19.60
N SER A 286 -20.99 12.43 -19.37
CA SER A 286 -19.73 13.19 -19.47
C SER A 286 -18.71 12.45 -20.34
N ILE A 287 -18.11 13.14 -21.31
CA ILE A 287 -16.98 12.64 -22.09
C ILE A 287 -15.70 13.24 -21.52
N SER A 288 -14.74 12.38 -21.16
CA SER A 288 -13.43 12.80 -20.68
C SER A 288 -12.33 12.25 -21.58
N GLY A 289 -11.46 13.14 -22.07
CA GLY A 289 -10.22 12.77 -22.76
C GLY A 289 -9.00 13.17 -21.93
N ILE A 290 -7.98 12.30 -21.91
CA ILE A 290 -6.70 12.57 -21.23
C ILE A 290 -5.54 12.39 -22.22
N LEU A 291 -4.71 13.43 -22.32
CA LEU A 291 -3.43 13.41 -23.02
C LEU A 291 -2.31 13.43 -21.98
N GLY A 292 -1.54 12.35 -21.89
CA GLY A 292 -0.47 12.17 -20.90
C GLY A 292 0.91 11.98 -21.52
N LYS A 293 1.95 12.53 -20.87
CA LYS A 293 3.37 12.22 -21.12
C LYS A 293 4.04 11.79 -19.82
N LEU A 294 4.81 10.71 -19.86
CA LEU A 294 5.69 10.25 -18.77
C LEU A 294 7.15 10.45 -19.19
N LEU A 295 7.91 11.09 -18.30
CA LEU A 295 9.35 11.31 -18.39
C LEU A 295 10.00 10.56 -17.23
N LEU A 296 10.80 9.55 -17.55
CA LEU A 296 11.62 8.82 -16.59
C LEU A 296 13.08 9.20 -16.81
N CYS A 297 13.76 9.61 -15.74
CA CYS A 297 15.18 9.92 -15.72
C CYS A 297 15.84 9.09 -14.63
N GLN A 298 16.73 8.17 -15.00
CA GLN A 298 17.49 7.36 -14.05
C GLN A 298 18.97 7.74 -14.13
N LEU A 299 19.51 8.15 -12.99
CA LEU A 299 20.93 8.46 -12.82
C LEU A 299 21.60 7.34 -12.01
N TRP A 300 22.44 6.60 -12.72
CA TRP A 300 23.40 5.65 -12.18
C TRP A 300 24.76 6.33 -12.07
N GLU A 301 25.69 5.83 -11.25
CA GLU A 301 27.04 6.40 -11.08
C GLU A 301 27.83 6.59 -12.40
N SER A 302 27.36 6.03 -13.52
CA SER A 302 27.97 6.25 -14.84
C SER A 302 26.99 6.29 -16.04
N VAL A 303 25.67 6.22 -15.83
CA VAL A 303 24.69 6.13 -16.94
C VAL A 303 23.45 6.98 -16.66
N LEU A 304 23.08 7.81 -17.62
CA LEU A 304 21.82 8.56 -17.64
C LEU A 304 20.88 7.93 -18.67
N ILE A 305 19.71 7.46 -18.21
CA ILE A 305 18.66 6.92 -19.09
C ILE A 305 17.46 7.87 -19.04
N ILE A 306 17.02 8.35 -20.20
CA ILE A 306 15.81 9.16 -20.35
C ILE A 306 14.80 8.38 -21.21
N THR A 307 13.60 8.13 -20.67
CA THR A 307 12.50 7.47 -21.39
C THR A 307 11.29 8.39 -21.46
N LEU A 308 10.71 8.49 -22.66
CA LEU A 308 9.53 9.31 -22.97
C LEU A 308 8.41 8.43 -23.48
N ASN A 309 7.30 8.37 -22.75
CA ASN A 309 6.09 7.63 -23.17
C ASN A 309 4.92 8.60 -23.34
N LEU A 310 4.21 8.51 -24.47
CA LEU A 310 3.01 9.28 -24.75
C LEU A 310 1.79 8.34 -24.79
N HIS A 311 0.72 8.70 -24.09
CA HIS A 311 -0.49 7.89 -24.01
C HIS A 311 -1.74 8.75 -24.21
N VAL A 312 -2.70 8.23 -24.96
CA VAL A 312 -3.96 8.89 -25.33
C VAL A 312 -5.11 7.94 -24.99
N GLN A 313 -6.02 8.35 -24.11
CA GLN A 313 -7.18 7.55 -23.71
C GLN A 313 -8.46 8.39 -23.87
N ASN A 314 -9.45 7.82 -24.58
CA ASN A 314 -10.79 8.38 -24.77
C ASN A 314 -11.82 7.38 -24.23
N GLU A 315 -12.65 7.81 -23.28
CA GLU A 315 -13.74 6.97 -22.75
C GLU A 315 -15.07 7.74 -22.72
N ASN A 316 -16.12 7.09 -23.20
CA ASN A 316 -17.52 7.52 -23.09
C ASN A 316 -18.14 6.84 -21.87
N VAL A 317 -18.59 7.59 -20.87
CA VAL A 317 -19.30 7.04 -19.73
C VAL A 317 -20.80 7.28 -19.93
N GLU A 318 -21.49 6.29 -20.49
CA GLU A 318 -22.96 6.26 -20.51
C GLU A 318 -23.50 5.64 -19.23
N SER A 319 -24.23 6.42 -18.42
CA SER A 319 -25.04 5.88 -17.34
C SER A 319 -26.28 5.24 -17.95
N SER A 320 -26.33 3.89 -18.00
CA SER A 320 -27.53 3.15 -18.38
C SER A 320 -28.72 3.56 -17.51
N LYS A 321 -29.89 3.66 -18.16
CA LYS A 321 -31.21 3.88 -17.55
C LYS A 321 -31.58 2.76 -16.57
#